data_AF-A0A351K0G9-F1
#
_entry.id   AF-A0A351K0G9-F1
#
_cell.length_a   1.000
_cell.length_b   1.000
_cell.length_c   1.000
_cell.angle_alpha   90.00
_cell.angle_beta   90.00
_cell.angle_gamma   90.00
#
_symmetry.space_group_name_H-M   'P 1'
#
loop_
_entity.id
_entity.type
_entity.pdbx_description
1 polymer ?
#
loop_
_entity_poly.entity_id
_entity_poly.type
_entity_poly.pdbx_seq_one_letter_code
_entity_poly.pdbx_strand_id
1 'polypeptide(L)' 'VAAFGQILSQEILDVPGFGCLNVHPSLLPRYRGASPIPSAILAGDDITGVSIMLM' A
#
# COMPACT_ATOMS: atom_id res chain seq x y z
N VAL A 1 -4.41 7.80 0.25
CA VAL A 1 -3.13 7.68 -0.48
C VAL A 1 -3.24 6.55 -1.50
N ALA A 2 -2.93 6.82 -2.76
CA ALA A 2 -2.90 5.82 -3.82
C ALA A 2 -1.74 6.16 -4.78
N ALA A 3 -0.71 5.32 -4.79
CA ALA A 3 0.48 5.47 -5.66
C ALA A 3 1.12 6.88 -5.67
N PHE A 4 1.27 7.52 -4.49
CA PHE A 4 1.80 8.89 -4.38
C PHE A 4 3.32 9.00 -4.65
N GLY A 5 4.09 7.95 -4.39
CA GLY A 5 5.52 7.88 -4.74
C GLY A 5 6.48 8.62 -3.79
N GLN A 6 5.96 9.26 -2.74
CA GLN A 6 6.76 9.95 -1.72
C GLN A 6 6.34 9.52 -0.31
N ILE A 7 7.25 9.68 0.66
CA ILE A 7 6.95 9.50 2.08
C ILE A 7 6.14 10.71 2.55
N LEU A 8 5.01 10.44 3.20
CA LEU A 8 4.27 11.46 3.94
C LEU A 8 4.93 11.66 5.31
N SER A 9 5.17 12.92 5.68
CA SER A 9 5.64 13.25 7.02
C SER A 9 4.56 12.94 8.06
N GLN A 10 4.98 12.71 9.30
CA GLN A 10 4.04 12.48 10.40
C GLN A 10 3.08 13.66 10.60
N GLU A 11 3.57 14.89 10.45
CA GLU A 11 2.74 16.09 10.52
C GLU A 11 1.55 16.03 9.55
N ILE A 12 1.76 15.56 8.31
CA ILE A 12 0.68 15.41 7.33
C ILE A 12 -0.24 14.23 7.65
N LEU A 13 0.31 13.13 8.18
CA LEU A 13 -0.49 11.97 8.59
C LEU A 13 -1.45 12.30 9.74
N ASP A 14 -1.06 13.23 10.62
CA ASP A 14 -1.84 13.64 11.80
C ASP A 14 -2.92 14.70 11.49
N VAL A 15 -2.89 15.33 10.31
CA VAL A 15 -3.89 16.36 9.92
C VAL A 15 -5.31 15.80 9.80
N PRO A 16 -5.56 14.66 9.10
CA PRO A 16 -6.92 14.15 8.93
C PRO A 16 -7.45 13.50 10.22
N GLY A 17 -8.64 13.92 10.67
CA GLY A 17 -9.24 13.44 11.93
C GLY A 17 -9.57 11.94 12.00
N PHE A 18 -9.51 11.22 10.87
CA PHE A 18 -9.70 9.77 10.80
C PHE A 18 -8.45 9.01 10.33
N GLY A 19 -7.30 9.70 10.28
CA GLY A 19 -6.05 9.18 9.74
C GLY A 19 -6.04 9.07 8.22
N CYS A 20 -4.97 8.50 7.68
CA CYS A 20 -4.73 8.39 6.25
C CYS A 20 -4.91 6.94 5.77
N LEU A 21 -5.89 6.66 4.91
CA LEU A 21 -5.99 5.35 4.28
C LEU A 21 -5.06 5.24 3.07
N ASN A 22 -4.44 4.08 2.88
CA ASN A 22 -3.65 3.73 1.72
C ASN A 22 -4.20 2.51 0.98
N VAL A 23 -4.24 2.62 -0.34
CA VAL A 23 -4.60 1.52 -1.25
C VAL A 23 -3.31 0.82 -1.66
N HIS A 24 -3.03 -0.33 -1.04
CA HIS A 24 -1.81 -1.10 -1.30
C HIS A 24 -2.13 -2.27 -2.26
N PRO A 25 -1.50 -2.37 -3.44
CA PRO A 25 -1.86 -3.35 -4.46
C PRO A 25 -1.27 -4.75 -4.22
N SER A 26 -1.42 -5.27 -3.01
CA SER A 26 -1.27 -6.68 -2.67
C SER A 26 -2.23 -7.07 -1.55
N LEU A 27 -2.36 -8.38 -1.31
CA LEU A 27 -2.97 -8.92 -0.09
C LEU A 27 -1.94 -8.87 1.04
N LEU A 28 -1.93 -7.78 1.81
CA LEU A 28 -1.01 -7.60 2.93
C LEU A 28 -1.14 -8.76 3.93
N PRO A 29 -0.04 -9.24 4.53
CA PRO A 29 1.30 -8.62 4.53
C PRO A 29 2.19 -8.98 3.34
N ARG A 30 1.72 -9.76 2.35
CA ARG A 30 2.54 -10.12 1.17
C ARG A 30 2.91 -8.88 0.35
N TYR A 31 4.11 -8.91 -0.25
CA TYR A 31 4.62 -7.88 -1.17
C TYR A 31 4.48 -6.44 -0.67
N ARG A 32 4.84 -6.17 0.59
CA ARG A 32 5.06 -4.78 1.03
C ARG A 32 6.14 -4.12 0.17
N GLY A 33 6.06 -2.80 0.03
CA GLY A 33 7.02 -2.00 -0.73
C GLY A 33 6.46 -1.46 -2.05
N ALA A 34 7.35 -1.05 -2.94
CA ALA A 34 6.99 -0.20 -4.09
C ALA A 34 6.49 -0.94 -5.33
N SER A 35 6.64 -2.26 -5.42
CA SER A 35 6.35 -3.01 -6.65
C SER A 35 5.58 -4.33 -6.43
N PRO A 36 4.44 -4.31 -5.71
CA PRO A 36 3.73 -5.53 -5.34
C PRO A 36 3.17 -6.32 -6.53
N ILE A 37 2.64 -5.64 -7.55
CA ILE A 37 2.04 -6.32 -8.73
C ILE A 37 3.11 -7.10 -9.50
N PRO A 38 4.24 -6.50 -9.94
CA PRO A 38 5.33 -7.26 -10.56
C PRO A 38 5.87 -8.39 -9.68
N SER A 39 5.95 -8.20 -8.36
CA SER A 39 6.43 -9.25 -7.44
C SER A 39 5.48 -10.45 -7.38
N ALA A 40 4.17 -10.23 -7.38
CA ALA A 40 3.18 -11.32 -7.44
C ALA A 40 3.27 -12.09 -8.76
N ILE A 41 3.41 -11.39 -9.89
CA ILE A 41 3.58 -12.01 -11.22
C ILE A 41 4.88 -12.83 -11.27
N LEU A 42 6.00 -12.26 -10.83
CA LEU A 42 7.30 -12.93 -10.85
C LEU A 42 7.32 -14.18 -9.97
N ALA A 43 6.62 -14.15 -8.84
CA ALA A 43 6.49 -15.29 -7.95
C ALA A 43 5.53 -16.38 -8.48
N GLY A 44 4.76 -16.08 -9.53
CA GLY A 44 3.75 -16.99 -10.07
C GLY A 44 2.54 -17.15 -9.14
N ASP A 45 2.18 -16.11 -8.38
CA ASP A 45 1.01 -16.17 -7.51
C ASP A 45 -0.29 -16.25 -8.34
N ASP A 46 -1.10 -17.30 -8.12
CA ASP A 46 -2.40 -17.48 -8.76
C ASP A 46 -3.42 -16.41 -8.36
N ILE A 47 -3.26 -15.84 -7.15
CA ILE A 47 -4.17 -14.85 -6.57
C ILE A 47 -3.33 -13.72 -5.96
N THR A 48 -3.66 -12.50 -6.35
CA THR A 48 -3.26 -11.27 -5.67
C THR A 48 -4.49 -10.38 -5.45
N GLY A 49 -4.31 -9.18 -4.94
CA GLY A 49 -5.44 -8.28 -4.68
C GLY A 49 -5.00 -6.93 -4.15
N VAL A 50 -5.92 -6.25 -3.49
CA VAL A 50 -5.72 -4.91 -2.92
C VAL A 50 -6.09 -4.93 -1.45
N SER A 51 -5.27 -4.28 -0.62
CA SER A 51 -5.56 -4.03 0.79
C SER A 51 -5.79 -2.55 1.02
N ILE A 52 -6.75 -2.22 1.88
CA ILE A 52 -6.88 -0.88 2.44
C ILE A 52 -6.18 -0.89 3.80
N MET A 53 -5.17 -0.07 3.98
CA MET A 53 -4.43 0.05 5.24
C MET A 53 -4.56 1.46 5.83
N LEU A 54 -4.67 1.54 7.14
CA LEU A 54 -4.51 2.80 7.86
C LEU A 54 -3.01 3.09 8.01
N MET A 55 -2.57 4.26 7.56
CA MET A 55 -1.20 4.78 7.67
C MET A 55 -1.03 5.57 8.96
#